data_AF-A0A7Y3NSN9-F1
#
_entry.id   AF-A0A7Y3NSN9-F1
#
_cell.length_a   1.000
_cell.length_b   1.000
_cell.length_c   1.000
_cell.angle_alpha   90.00
_cell.angle_beta   90.00
_cell.angle_gamma   90.00
#
_symmetry.space_group_name_H-M   'P 1'
#
loop_
_entity.id
_entity.type
_entity.pdbx_description
1 polymer ?
#
loop_
_entity_poly.entity_id
_entity_poly.type
_entity_poly.pdbx_seq_one_letter_code
_entity_poly.pdbx_strand_id
1 'polypeptide(L)'
;MLPTTSVVKMDTAGVDKAFLHLMVPAIPCLTRHNCGNTMGGPSGCREGLGFPTSHLLLHFKPPQKPAWIADGTWSKLPDSITLREIRRTVIRKGYRPIAVCIATTLLDPQAYPADKLIEPRLSRWMIETNIRHLKIRLGMDVLKCKTLDGVRQERLIFLLVYNLIRIIILHAARRQGVSVNRLSFADTLAWIRYGDLREYPALIVNPLRPGRSEPRVIKRQKK
;
A
#
# COMPACT_ATOMS: atom_id res chain seq x y z
N MET A 1 -11.57 21.37 28.51
CA MET A 1 -12.42 20.68 27.52
C MET A 1 -11.58 20.43 26.27
N LEU A 2 -11.05 19.21 26.12
CA LEU A 2 -10.29 18.78 24.95
C LEU A 2 -11.23 17.96 24.06
N PRO A 3 -11.31 18.21 22.74
CA PRO A 3 -12.06 17.34 21.86
C PRO A 3 -11.30 16.02 21.67
N THR A 4 -11.97 14.96 22.11
CA THR A 4 -11.65 13.55 21.92
C THR A 4 -11.32 13.29 20.45
N THR A 5 -10.08 12.89 20.18
CA THR A 5 -9.68 12.43 18.86
C THR A 5 -10.33 11.08 18.62
N SER A 6 -11.45 11.07 17.90
CA SER A 6 -12.08 9.84 17.42
C SER A 6 -11.10 9.12 16.49
N VAL A 7 -10.48 8.08 17.00
CA VAL A 7 -9.79 7.07 16.20
C VAL A 7 -10.86 6.52 15.26
N VAL A 8 -10.84 6.93 14.00
CA VAL A 8 -11.64 6.30 12.94
C VAL A 8 -11.11 4.88 12.84
N LYS A 9 -11.80 3.98 13.52
CA LYS A 9 -11.69 2.54 13.38
C LYS A 9 -11.99 2.28 11.91
N MET A 10 -10.97 1.96 11.13
CA MET A 10 -11.22 1.33 9.83
C MET A 10 -11.80 -0.02 10.16
N ASP A 11 -13.13 -0.11 10.13
CA ASP A 11 -13.82 -1.37 10.21
C ASP A 11 -13.30 -2.24 9.08
N THR A 12 -12.42 -3.19 9.45
CA THR A 12 -12.27 -4.43 8.71
C THR A 12 -13.60 -5.16 8.83
N ALA A 13 -14.58 -4.72 8.04
CA ALA A 13 -15.86 -5.38 7.92
C ALA A 13 -15.62 -6.79 7.36
N GLY A 14 -15.46 -7.74 8.28
CA GLY A 14 -16.09 -9.06 8.24
C GLY A 14 -15.83 -9.95 7.03
N VAL A 15 -14.76 -9.75 6.27
CA VAL A 15 -14.36 -10.67 5.21
C VAL A 15 -12.95 -11.11 5.50
N ASP A 16 -12.81 -12.38 5.91
CA ASP A 16 -11.53 -13.00 6.19
C ASP A 16 -10.56 -12.69 5.04
N LYS A 17 -9.34 -12.24 5.37
CA LYS A 17 -8.29 -11.99 4.36
C LYS A 17 -8.11 -13.16 3.40
N ALA A 18 -8.39 -14.39 3.88
CA ALA A 18 -8.41 -15.60 3.07
C ALA A 18 -9.42 -15.53 1.91
N PHE A 19 -10.61 -14.98 2.12
CA PHE A 19 -11.68 -14.88 1.13
C PHE A 19 -11.36 -13.87 0.01
N LEU A 20 -10.78 -12.71 0.36
CA LEU A 20 -10.25 -11.77 -0.64
C LEU A 20 -9.07 -12.36 -1.44
N HIS A 21 -8.25 -13.21 -0.81
CA HIS A 21 -7.13 -13.88 -1.48
C HIS A 21 -7.56 -15.07 -2.35
N LEU A 22 -8.71 -15.68 -2.03
CA LEU A 22 -9.38 -16.76 -2.79
C LEU A 22 -10.04 -16.27 -4.07
N MET A 23 -10.56 -15.05 -4.07
CA MET A 23 -11.57 -14.62 -5.04
C MET A 23 -11.14 -13.46 -5.96
N VAL A 24 -9.96 -12.88 -5.73
CA VAL A 24 -9.32 -12.00 -6.71
C VAL A 24 -8.18 -12.80 -7.34
N PRO A 25 -8.44 -13.69 -8.34
CA PRO A 25 -7.37 -14.04 -9.26
C PRO A 25 -6.86 -12.71 -9.79
N ALA A 26 -5.54 -12.53 -9.83
CA ALA A 26 -4.91 -11.28 -10.26
C ALA A 26 -5.71 -10.68 -11.42
N ILE A 27 -6.55 -9.66 -11.14
CA ILE A 27 -7.20 -8.86 -12.18
C ILE A 27 -6.01 -8.49 -13.04
N PRO A 28 -5.94 -8.91 -14.31
CA PRO A 28 -4.74 -8.76 -15.10
C PRO A 28 -4.37 -7.29 -15.05
N CYS A 29 -3.36 -6.98 -14.24
CA CYS A 29 -2.62 -5.77 -14.37
C CYS A 29 -1.91 -6.00 -15.70
N LEU A 30 -2.55 -5.59 -16.79
CA LEU A 30 -1.91 -5.34 -18.07
C LEU A 30 -0.97 -4.14 -17.90
N THR A 31 -0.06 -4.22 -16.93
CA THR A 31 1.28 -3.72 -17.13
C THR A 31 1.91 -4.62 -18.18
N ARG A 32 1.81 -4.16 -19.43
CA ARG A 32 2.69 -4.53 -20.54
C ARG A 32 2.44 -5.91 -21.13
N HIS A 33 1.46 -6.03 -22.04
CA HIS A 33 1.68 -6.75 -23.29
C HIS A 33 0.97 -6.08 -24.46
N ASN A 34 1.70 -6.05 -25.56
CA ASN A 34 1.33 -5.60 -26.88
C ASN A 34 0.03 -6.30 -27.29
N CYS A 35 -1.07 -5.59 -27.46
CA CYS A 35 -2.30 -6.16 -28.00
C CYS A 35 -2.18 -6.14 -29.54
N GLY A 36 -1.34 -7.02 -30.07
CA GLY A 36 -1.39 -7.46 -31.45
C GLY A 36 -2.26 -8.72 -31.51
N ASN A 37 -3.37 -8.64 -32.24
CA ASN A 37 -4.18 -9.71 -32.80
C ASN A 37 -4.10 -11.10 -32.14
N THR A 38 -5.10 -11.45 -31.35
CA THR A 38 -5.74 -12.77 -31.41
C THR A 38 -7.23 -12.65 -31.10
N MET A 39 -8.04 -12.84 -32.15
CA MET A 39 -9.48 -13.06 -32.04
C MET A 39 -9.76 -14.47 -31.50
N GLY A 40 -10.76 -14.60 -30.62
CA GLY A 40 -11.42 -15.89 -30.36
C GLY A 40 -11.67 -16.23 -28.88
N GLY A 41 -12.67 -15.60 -28.26
CA GLY A 41 -13.23 -16.01 -26.96
C GLY A 41 -14.40 -15.09 -26.56
N PRO A 42 -15.44 -15.56 -25.85
CA PRO A 42 -16.67 -14.79 -25.63
C PRO A 42 -16.51 -13.63 -24.61
N SER A 43 -15.31 -13.37 -24.11
CA SER A 43 -14.97 -12.21 -23.28
C SER A 43 -14.30 -11.10 -24.11
N GLY A 44 -14.97 -10.68 -25.19
CA GLY A 44 -14.54 -9.54 -26.00
C GLY A 44 -14.73 -8.23 -25.23
N CYS A 45 -13.68 -7.73 -24.59
CA CYS A 45 -13.64 -6.34 -24.11
C CYS A 45 -13.51 -5.43 -25.34
N ARG A 46 -14.65 -4.89 -25.82
CA ARG A 46 -14.64 -3.81 -26.81
C ARG A 46 -14.06 -2.55 -26.16
N GLU A 47 -12.90 -2.11 -26.66
CA GLU A 47 -12.43 -0.74 -26.48
C GLU A 47 -13.39 0.20 -27.21
N GLY A 48 -14.06 1.05 -26.43
CA GLY A 48 -15.01 2.03 -26.95
C GLY A 48 -16.34 1.94 -26.20
N LEU A 49 -16.70 3.07 -25.57
CA LEU A 49 -17.94 3.41 -24.86
C LEU A 49 -17.74 3.62 -23.35
N GLY A 50 -18.21 4.77 -22.87
CA GLY A 50 -18.06 5.27 -21.51
C GLY A 50 -18.63 4.33 -20.46
N PHE A 51 -17.81 3.40 -19.99
CA PHE A 51 -18.15 2.57 -18.83
C PHE A 51 -18.29 3.46 -17.58
N PRO A 52 -19.34 3.26 -16.76
CA PRO A 52 -19.43 3.93 -15.47
C PRO A 52 -18.19 3.57 -14.66
N THR A 53 -17.59 4.58 -14.03
CA THR A 53 -16.23 4.45 -13.49
C THR A 53 -16.12 3.56 -12.24
N SER A 54 -17.26 3.10 -11.76
CA SER A 54 -17.39 2.03 -10.79
C SER A 54 -18.66 1.23 -11.04
N HIS A 55 -18.62 -0.09 -10.85
CA HIS A 55 -19.79 -0.97 -10.93
C HIS A 55 -19.78 -2.00 -9.79
N LEU A 56 -20.96 -2.51 -9.44
CA LEU A 56 -21.11 -3.57 -8.45
C LEU A 56 -21.01 -4.92 -9.14
N LEU A 57 -20.28 -5.84 -8.52
CA LEU A 57 -20.06 -7.22 -8.94
C LEU A 57 -20.51 -8.16 -7.82
N LEU A 58 -21.28 -9.18 -8.18
CA LEU A 58 -21.57 -10.29 -7.28
C LEU A 58 -20.58 -11.41 -7.56
N HIS A 59 -19.74 -11.73 -6.58
CA HIS A 59 -18.75 -12.80 -6.67
C HIS A 59 -19.23 -14.02 -5.89
N PHE A 60 -19.28 -15.17 -6.55
CA PHE A 60 -19.75 -16.43 -5.96
C PHE A 60 -18.59 -17.27 -5.44
N LYS A 61 -18.80 -17.89 -4.29
CA LYS A 61 -17.91 -18.89 -3.70
C LYS A 61 -17.66 -20.01 -4.71
N PRO A 62 -16.40 -20.42 -4.96
CA PRO A 62 -16.13 -21.47 -5.93
C PRO A 62 -16.77 -22.79 -5.47
N PRO A 63 -17.28 -23.61 -6.41
CA PRO A 63 -17.98 -24.85 -6.07
C PRO A 63 -17.05 -25.88 -5.43
N GLN A 64 -15.75 -25.83 -5.75
CA GLN A 64 -14.74 -26.70 -5.17
C GLN A 64 -13.96 -25.99 -4.08
N LYS A 65 -13.83 -26.66 -2.93
CA LYS A 65 -13.01 -26.19 -1.81
C LYS A 65 -11.53 -26.30 -2.16
N PRO A 66 -10.74 -25.23 -1.97
CA PRO A 66 -9.29 -25.29 -2.13
C PRO A 66 -8.60 -26.05 -1.00
N ALA A 67 -7.51 -26.77 -1.33
CA ALA A 67 -6.83 -27.69 -0.40
C ALA A 67 -6.22 -27.02 0.86
N TRP A 68 -5.88 -25.73 0.78
CA TRP A 68 -5.18 -25.03 1.86
C TRP A 68 -6.10 -24.45 2.95
N ILE A 69 -7.43 -24.49 2.77
CA ILE A 69 -8.38 -23.97 3.75
C ILE A 69 -8.98 -25.10 4.59
N ALA A 70 -9.15 -24.90 5.90
CA ALA A 70 -9.79 -25.88 6.77
C ALA A 70 -11.30 -25.98 6.49
N ASP A 71 -11.89 -27.16 6.66
CA ASP A 71 -13.34 -27.39 6.41
C ASP A 71 -14.22 -26.48 7.25
N GLY A 72 -13.91 -26.37 8.55
CA GLY A 72 -14.66 -25.51 9.47
C GLY A 72 -14.64 -24.03 9.09
N THR A 73 -13.59 -23.56 8.42
CA THR A 73 -13.53 -22.19 7.89
C THR A 73 -14.29 -22.08 6.58
N TRP A 74 -14.14 -23.05 5.68
CA TRP A 74 -14.83 -23.08 4.38
C TRP A 74 -16.35 -23.05 4.51
N SER A 75 -16.90 -23.82 5.44
CA SER A 75 -18.35 -23.89 5.66
C SER A 75 -18.94 -22.58 6.19
N LYS A 76 -18.12 -21.75 6.87
CA LYS A 76 -18.55 -20.43 7.38
C LYS A 76 -18.52 -19.32 6.35
N LEU A 77 -17.88 -19.54 5.20
CA LEU A 77 -17.80 -18.52 4.15
C LEU A 77 -19.14 -18.39 3.41
N PRO A 78 -19.62 -17.16 3.16
CA PRO A 78 -20.86 -16.92 2.44
C PRO A 78 -20.76 -17.40 0.99
N ASP A 79 -21.90 -17.81 0.42
CA ASP A 79 -21.98 -18.32 -0.95
C ASP A 79 -21.75 -17.24 -2.00
N SER A 80 -21.99 -15.98 -1.65
CA SER A 80 -21.68 -14.83 -2.50
C SER A 80 -21.27 -13.61 -1.70
N ILE A 81 -20.51 -12.74 -2.34
CA ILE A 81 -20.14 -11.42 -1.82
C ILE A 81 -20.36 -10.36 -2.89
N THR A 82 -20.97 -9.25 -2.48
CA THR A 82 -21.06 -8.08 -3.36
C THR A 82 -19.78 -7.27 -3.20
N LEU A 83 -19.12 -6.97 -4.32
CA LEU A 83 -17.96 -6.12 -4.42
C LEU A 83 -18.28 -4.92 -5.31
N ARG A 84 -17.53 -3.85 -5.14
CA ARG A 84 -17.50 -2.71 -6.04
C ARG A 84 -16.16 -2.71 -6.76
N GLU A 85 -16.19 -2.81 -8.08
CA GLU A 85 -15.02 -2.64 -8.93
C GLU A 85 -14.94 -1.18 -9.38
N ILE A 86 -13.76 -0.58 -9.23
CA ILE A 86 -13.46 0.80 -9.59
C ILE A 86 -12.28 0.78 -10.56
N ARG A 87 -12.47 1.33 -11.76
CA ARG A 87 -11.42 1.44 -12.79
C ARG A 87 -11.16 2.90 -13.09
N ARG A 88 -9.94 3.38 -12.88
CA ARG A 88 -9.56 4.77 -13.18
C ARG A 88 -8.18 4.83 -13.81
N THR A 89 -8.03 5.72 -14.77
CA THR A 89 -6.72 6.08 -15.32
C THR A 89 -6.19 7.29 -14.57
N VAL A 90 -5.09 7.09 -13.85
CA VAL A 90 -4.44 8.16 -13.10
C VAL A 90 -3.39 8.80 -13.99
N ILE A 91 -3.57 10.08 -14.28
CA ILE A 91 -2.64 10.90 -15.04
C ILE A 91 -1.92 11.82 -14.05
N ARG A 92 -0.59 11.75 -14.02
CA ARG A 92 0.25 12.64 -13.21
C ARG A 92 1.28 13.29 -14.11
N LYS A 93 1.43 14.61 -14.01
CA LYS A 93 2.42 15.36 -14.79
C LYS A 93 3.81 14.74 -14.59
N GLY A 94 4.45 14.33 -15.69
CA GLY A 94 5.77 13.72 -15.66
C GLY A 94 5.81 12.20 -15.45
N TYR A 95 4.66 11.53 -15.41
CA TYR A 95 4.55 10.08 -15.35
C TYR A 95 3.66 9.57 -16.48
N ARG A 96 3.95 8.36 -16.97
CA ARG A 96 3.03 7.67 -17.89
C ARG A 96 1.68 7.46 -17.20
N PRO A 97 0.54 7.64 -17.90
CA PRO A 97 -0.77 7.28 -17.35
C PRO A 97 -0.79 5.83 -16.86
N ILE A 98 -1.40 5.60 -15.70
CA ILE A 98 -1.52 4.26 -15.10
C ILE A 98 -3.00 3.94 -14.94
N ALA A 99 -3.45 2.84 -15.55
CA ALA A 99 -4.77 2.28 -15.28
C ALA A 99 -4.72 1.52 -13.94
N VAL A 100 -5.60 1.90 -13.03
CA VAL A 100 -5.73 1.30 -11.70
C VAL A 100 -7.11 0.68 -11.58
N CYS A 101 -7.15 -0.60 -11.25
CA CYS A 101 -8.36 -1.30 -10.84
C CYS A 101 -8.30 -1.65 -9.35
N ILE A 102 -9.42 -1.42 -8.65
CA ILE A 102 -9.62 -1.73 -7.23
C ILE A 102 -10.95 -2.45 -7.10
N ALA A 103 -10.95 -3.61 -6.45
CA ALA A 103 -12.15 -4.26 -5.93
C ALA A 103 -12.25 -3.98 -4.42
N THR A 104 -13.41 -3.53 -3.95
CA THR A 104 -13.65 -3.19 -2.54
C THR A 104 -15.02 -3.67 -2.07
N THR A 105 -15.16 -3.94 -0.78
CA THR A 105 -16.45 -4.20 -0.11
C THR A 105 -17.20 -2.92 0.25
N LEU A 106 -16.59 -1.75 0.01
CA LEU A 106 -17.23 -0.43 0.22
C LEU A 106 -18.17 -0.13 -0.94
N LEU A 107 -19.45 -0.47 -0.76
CA LEU A 107 -20.45 -0.46 -1.84
C LEU A 107 -20.96 0.95 -2.18
N ASP A 108 -21.09 1.83 -1.18
CA ASP A 108 -21.71 3.15 -1.35
C ASP A 108 -20.77 4.15 -2.09
N PRO A 109 -21.15 4.65 -3.28
CA PRO A 109 -20.41 5.68 -3.99
C PRO A 109 -20.39 7.05 -3.34
N GLN A 110 -21.41 7.41 -2.55
CA GLN A 110 -21.52 8.73 -1.92
C GLN A 110 -20.67 8.79 -0.65
N ALA A 111 -20.77 7.79 0.23
CA ALA A 111 -19.89 7.69 1.40
C ALA A 111 -18.42 7.44 1.00
N TYR A 112 -18.17 6.66 -0.06
CA TYR A 112 -16.82 6.28 -0.48
C TYR A 112 -16.59 6.62 -1.97
N PRO A 113 -16.23 7.87 -2.29
CA PRO A 113 -15.99 8.28 -3.65
C PRO A 113 -14.74 7.59 -4.22
N ALA A 114 -14.80 7.25 -5.52
CA ALA A 114 -13.76 6.48 -6.21
C ALA A 114 -12.36 7.10 -6.08
N ASP A 115 -12.24 8.42 -6.17
CA ASP A 115 -10.96 9.11 -6.14
C ASP A 115 -10.27 9.00 -4.78
N LYS A 116 -11.06 9.02 -3.69
CA LYS A 116 -10.56 8.81 -2.32
C LYS A 116 -10.14 7.37 -2.05
N LEU A 117 -10.71 6.39 -2.75
CA LEU A 117 -10.29 5.00 -2.67
C LEU A 117 -9.00 4.73 -3.46
N ILE A 118 -8.74 5.52 -4.50
CA ILE A 118 -7.54 5.39 -5.34
C ILE A 118 -6.31 6.04 -4.71
N GLU A 119 -6.48 7.15 -3.99
CA GLU A 119 -5.38 7.85 -3.30
C GLU A 119 -4.51 6.90 -2.43
N PRO A 120 -5.09 6.05 -1.53
CA PRO A 120 -4.32 5.06 -0.77
C PRO A 120 -3.64 4.01 -1.64
N ARG A 121 -4.30 3.56 -2.73
CA ARG A 121 -3.75 2.57 -3.67
C ARG A 121 -2.48 3.10 -4.34
N LEU A 122 -2.47 4.36 -4.72
CA LEU A 122 -1.29 5.04 -5.28
C LEU A 122 -0.18 5.20 -4.24
N SER A 123 -0.56 5.35 -2.98
CA SER A 123 0.37 5.45 -1.85
C SER A 123 0.93 4.11 -1.39
N ARG A 124 0.42 2.96 -1.88
CA ARG A 124 0.91 1.62 -1.51
C ARG A 124 2.41 1.46 -1.72
N TRP A 125 2.97 2.03 -2.78
CA TRP A 125 4.41 1.99 -3.06
C TRP A 125 5.28 2.61 -1.95
N MET A 126 4.70 3.44 -1.08
CA MET A 126 5.39 3.94 0.12
C MET A 126 5.87 2.80 1.02
N ILE A 127 5.20 1.65 1.02
CA ILE A 127 5.62 0.50 1.83
C ILE A 127 7.01 0.00 1.45
N GLU A 128 7.37 0.04 0.16
CA GLU A 128 8.71 -0.38 -0.28
C GLU A 128 9.79 0.57 0.22
N THR A 129 9.47 1.86 0.24
CA THR A 129 10.35 2.88 0.82
C THR A 129 10.51 2.66 2.32
N ASN A 130 9.42 2.32 3.01
CA ASN A 130 9.42 2.00 4.43
C ASN A 130 10.25 0.74 4.74
N ILE A 131 10.07 -0.33 3.96
CA ILE A 131 10.86 -1.56 4.06
C ILE A 131 12.34 -1.28 3.78
N ARG A 132 12.64 -0.41 2.80
CA ARG A 132 14.02 0.03 2.54
C ARG A 132 14.62 0.77 3.73
N HIS A 133 13.86 1.60 4.44
CA HIS A 133 14.33 2.26 5.65
C HIS A 133 14.69 1.25 6.74
N LEU A 134 13.84 0.25 6.98
CA LEU A 134 14.12 -0.85 7.90
C LEU A 134 15.39 -1.63 7.50
N LYS A 135 15.43 -2.14 6.27
CA LYS A 135 16.54 -2.99 5.81
C LYS A 135 17.86 -2.23 5.71
N ILE A 136 17.87 -1.07 5.06
CA ILE A 136 19.12 -0.39 4.66
C ILE A 136 19.47 0.76 5.60
N ARG A 137 18.51 1.58 6.03
CA ARG A 137 18.83 2.77 6.84
C ARG A 137 19.09 2.42 8.31
N LEU A 138 18.33 1.46 8.84
CA LEU A 138 18.55 0.93 10.19
C LEU A 138 19.57 -0.20 10.23
N GLY A 139 19.90 -0.81 9.08
CA GLY A 139 20.88 -1.90 9.01
C GLY A 139 20.32 -3.26 9.43
N MET A 140 19.02 -3.49 9.22
CA MET A 140 18.37 -4.79 9.47
C MET A 140 18.67 -5.82 8.37
N ASP A 141 19.51 -5.50 7.38
CA ASP A 141 19.94 -6.43 6.33
C ASP A 141 20.92 -7.49 6.83
N VAL A 142 21.64 -7.23 7.92
CA VAL A 142 22.54 -8.19 8.58
C VAL A 142 22.21 -8.25 10.08
N LEU A 143 21.58 -9.34 10.50
CA LEU A 143 21.27 -9.62 11.91
C LEU A 143 22.46 -10.26 12.61
N LYS A 144 22.69 -9.92 13.87
CA LYS A 144 23.84 -10.39 14.66
C LYS A 144 23.55 -11.67 15.44
N CYS A 145 22.30 -11.88 15.84
CA CYS A 145 21.91 -13.05 16.62
C CYS A 145 21.98 -14.34 15.78
N LYS A 146 22.50 -15.42 16.37
CA LYS A 146 22.59 -16.76 15.73
C LYS A 146 21.48 -17.73 16.17
N THR A 147 20.73 -17.38 17.22
CA THR A 147 19.61 -18.17 17.76
C THR A 147 18.28 -17.68 17.22
N LEU A 148 17.31 -18.57 17.01
CA LEU A 148 15.97 -18.21 16.52
C LEU A 148 15.27 -17.15 17.37
N ASP A 149 15.29 -17.31 18.70
CA ASP A 149 14.62 -16.38 19.60
C ASP A 149 15.33 -15.02 19.66
N GLY A 150 16.67 -15.01 19.63
CA GLY A 150 17.46 -13.79 19.48
C GLY A 150 17.13 -13.03 18.19
N VAL A 151 17.01 -13.72 17.05
CA VAL A 151 16.61 -13.11 15.76
C VAL A 151 15.20 -12.51 15.84
N ARG A 152 14.27 -13.19 16.51
CA ARG A 152 12.90 -12.68 16.72
C ARG A 152 12.92 -11.39 17.52
N GLN A 153 13.70 -11.35 18.61
CA GLN A 153 13.85 -10.16 19.46
C GLN A 153 14.56 -9.02 18.72
N GLU A 154 15.66 -9.30 18.02
CA GLU A 154 16.42 -8.30 17.25
C GLU A 154 15.52 -7.61 16.21
N ARG A 155 14.71 -8.37 15.48
CA ARG A 155 13.72 -7.83 14.53
C ARG A 155 12.67 -6.94 15.22
N LEU A 156 12.20 -7.31 16.40
CA LEU A 156 11.22 -6.51 17.16
C LEU A 156 11.81 -5.18 17.61
N ILE A 157 13.08 -5.17 18.04
CA ILE A 157 13.79 -3.93 18.40
C ILE A 157 13.91 -3.01 17.18
N PHE A 158 14.27 -3.53 16.01
CA PHE A 158 14.30 -2.73 14.78
C PHE A 158 12.94 -2.13 14.44
N LEU A 159 11.85 -2.90 14.59
CA LEU A 159 10.50 -2.41 14.35
C LEU A 159 10.10 -1.33 15.37
N LEU A 160 10.48 -1.49 16.64
CA LEU A 160 10.23 -0.52 17.69
C LEU A 160 10.96 0.80 17.41
N VAL A 161 12.26 0.74 17.10
CA VAL A 161 13.06 1.92 16.73
C VAL A 161 12.48 2.61 15.49
N TYR A 162 12.08 1.84 14.47
CA TYR A 162 11.43 2.38 13.29
C TYR A 162 10.14 3.14 13.63
N ASN A 163 9.28 2.57 14.47
CA ASN A 163 8.03 3.19 14.89
C ASN A 163 8.28 4.46 15.72
N LEU A 164 9.29 4.47 16.60
CA LEU A 164 9.71 5.66 17.34
C LEU A 164 10.13 6.79 16.39
N ILE A 165 10.98 6.49 15.40
CA ILE A 165 11.38 7.46 14.37
C ILE A 165 10.14 8.00 13.63
N ARG A 166 9.17 7.14 13.32
CA ARG A 166 7.93 7.57 12.63
C ARG A 166 7.08 8.50 13.48
N ILE A 167 7.02 8.30 14.78
CA ILE A 167 6.33 9.21 15.71
C ILE A 167 7.02 10.59 15.67
N ILE A 168 8.34 10.64 15.74
CA ILE A 168 9.09 11.91 15.66
C ILE A 168 8.81 12.63 14.33
N ILE A 169 8.83 11.90 13.21
CA ILE A 169 8.49 12.46 11.89
C ILE A 169 7.05 12.98 11.88
N LEU A 170 6.10 12.28 12.48
CA LEU A 170 4.70 12.73 12.58
C LEU A 170 4.58 14.04 13.36
N HIS A 171 5.30 14.17 14.47
CA HIS A 171 5.32 15.42 15.25
C HIS A 171 5.97 16.56 14.46
N ALA A 172 7.11 16.32 13.83
CA ALA A 172 7.78 17.32 12.99
C ALA A 172 6.93 17.73 11.78
N ALA A 173 6.22 16.78 11.15
CA ALA A 173 5.29 17.04 10.04
C ALA A 173 4.18 18.00 10.45
N ARG A 174 3.58 17.78 11.63
CA ARG A 174 2.56 18.68 12.18
C ARG A 174 3.12 20.07 12.44
N ARG A 175 4.32 20.17 13.03
CA ARG A 175 4.97 21.46 13.32
C ARG A 175 5.34 22.25 12.06
N GLN A 176 5.80 21.57 11.02
CA GLN A 176 6.22 22.21 9.76
C GLN A 176 5.09 22.40 8.75
N GLY A 177 3.89 21.83 8.99
CA GLY A 177 2.78 21.85 8.04
C GLY A 177 3.03 21.05 6.76
N VAL A 178 3.88 20.01 6.82
CA VAL A 178 4.29 19.21 5.65
C VAL A 178 3.80 17.78 5.77
N SER A 179 3.47 17.15 4.65
CA SER A 179 3.21 15.71 4.56
C SER A 179 4.35 14.87 5.16
N VAL A 180 3.99 13.90 6.00
CA VAL A 180 4.89 12.90 6.63
C VAL A 180 5.79 12.21 5.61
N ASN A 181 5.26 11.96 4.40
CA ASN A 181 5.97 11.26 3.35
C ASN A 181 7.09 12.09 2.71
N ARG A 182 7.10 13.40 2.92
CA ARG A 182 8.12 14.31 2.40
C ARG A 182 9.30 14.50 3.34
N LEU A 183 9.11 14.26 4.64
CA LEU A 183 10.19 14.42 5.60
C LEU A 183 11.25 13.32 5.47
N SER A 184 12.50 13.70 5.66
CA SER A 184 13.64 12.80 5.48
C SER A 184 13.83 11.87 6.69
N PHE A 185 13.54 10.59 6.51
CA PHE A 185 13.85 9.56 7.52
C PHE A 185 15.35 9.52 7.87
N ALA A 186 16.19 9.76 6.87
CA ALA A 186 17.64 9.83 7.01
C ALA A 186 18.09 10.89 8.02
N ASP A 187 17.44 12.05 7.94
CA ASP A 187 17.74 13.22 8.74
C ASP A 187 17.23 13.03 10.18
N THR A 188 16.02 12.48 10.34
CA THR A 188 15.51 12.13 11.68
C THR A 188 16.41 11.13 12.39
N LEU A 189 16.92 10.13 11.68
CA LEU A 189 17.86 9.16 12.26
C LEU A 189 19.19 9.83 12.66
N ALA A 190 19.70 10.77 11.87
CA ALA A 190 20.90 11.52 12.20
C ALA A 190 20.68 12.41 13.44
N TRP A 191 19.55 13.09 13.52
CA TRP A 191 19.16 13.90 14.68
C TRP A 191 19.03 13.04 15.95
N ILE A 192 18.41 11.85 15.90
CA ILE A 192 18.34 10.98 17.08
C ILE A 192 19.72 10.53 17.56
N ARG A 193 20.68 10.36 16.64
CA ARG A 193 22.03 9.89 16.96
C ARG A 193 22.95 10.98 17.49
N TYR A 194 22.81 12.20 16.98
CA TYR A 194 23.80 13.27 17.19
C TYR A 194 23.20 14.62 17.61
N GLY A 195 21.87 14.77 17.59
CA GLY A 195 21.18 16.00 17.93
C GLY A 195 20.74 16.06 19.39
N ASP A 196 20.28 17.24 19.82
CA ASP A 196 19.66 17.42 21.13
C ASP A 196 18.22 16.89 21.12
N LEU A 197 17.93 15.94 22.01
CA LEU A 197 16.62 15.30 22.15
C LEU A 197 15.60 16.14 22.94
N ARG A 198 16.03 17.24 23.57
CA ARG A 198 15.16 18.14 24.33
C ARG A 198 14.24 18.98 23.42
N GLU A 199 14.66 19.21 22.18
CA GLU A 199 13.92 20.02 21.20
C GLU A 199 13.53 19.20 19.98
N TYR A 200 12.30 19.31 19.47
CA TYR A 200 12.01 18.63 18.20
C TYR A 200 12.69 19.33 17.02
N PRO A 201 13.27 18.56 16.08
CA PRO A 201 14.07 19.10 15.00
C PRO A 201 13.23 19.70 13.87
N ALA A 202 13.78 20.73 13.23
CA ALA A 202 13.39 21.12 11.88
C ALA A 202 13.99 20.13 10.86
N LEU A 203 13.28 19.03 10.62
CA LEU A 203 13.66 18.00 9.64
C LEU A 203 13.68 18.52 8.20
N ILE A 204 14.63 18.00 7.41
CA ILE A 204 14.76 18.27 5.98
C ILE A 204 13.51 17.78 5.23
N VAL A 205 12.91 18.70 4.48
CA VAL A 205 11.78 18.43 3.59
C VAL A 205 12.31 18.05 2.20
N ASN A 206 11.97 16.84 1.75
CA ASN A 206 12.30 16.42 0.38
C ASN A 206 11.48 17.25 -0.64
N PRO A 207 12.13 17.88 -1.63
CA PRO A 207 11.42 18.62 -2.67
C PRO A 207 10.63 17.65 -3.55
N LEU A 208 9.45 18.10 -3.99
CA LEU A 208 8.72 17.40 -5.04
C LEU A 208 9.52 17.52 -6.33
N ARG A 209 9.83 16.39 -6.97
CA ARG A 209 10.52 16.36 -8.27
C ARG A 209 9.56 15.79 -9.33
N PRO A 210 8.56 16.56 -9.79
CA PRO A 210 7.68 16.14 -10.87
C PRO A 210 8.48 16.02 -12.17
N GLY A 211 8.18 15.06 -13.04
CA GLY A 211 8.83 14.96 -14.36
C GLY A 211 10.13 14.17 -14.44
N ARG A 212 10.57 13.51 -13.36
CA ARG A 212 11.81 12.74 -13.40
C ARG A 212 11.62 11.41 -14.17
N SER A 213 12.08 11.37 -15.41
CA SER A 213 12.11 10.16 -16.26
C SER A 213 13.42 9.37 -16.18
N GLU A 214 14.49 9.97 -15.65
CA GLU A 214 15.81 9.34 -15.62
C GLU A 214 15.91 8.21 -14.57
N PRO A 215 16.53 7.06 -14.93
CA PRO A 215 16.81 6.00 -13.98
C PRO A 215 17.70 6.50 -12.85
N ARG A 216 17.40 6.07 -11.63
CA ARG A 216 18.23 6.41 -10.46
C ARG A 216 19.61 5.77 -10.65
N VAL A 217 20.66 6.59 -10.64
CA VAL A 217 22.06 6.11 -10.57
C VAL A 217 22.17 5.01 -9.53
N ILE A 218 22.62 3.84 -9.97
CA ILE A 218 22.85 2.68 -9.09
C ILE A 218 24.07 3.02 -8.23
N LYS A 219 23.83 3.44 -6.98
CA LYS A 219 24.90 3.88 -6.07
C LYS A 219 25.82 2.74 -5.61
N ARG A 220 25.41 1.49 -5.75
CA ARG A 220 26.17 0.31 -5.32
C ARG A 220 26.33 -0.61 -6.52
N GLN A 221 27.54 -0.80 -7.01
CA GLN A 221 27.79 -1.77 -8.06
C GLN A 221 27.30 -3.15 -7.60
N LYS A 222 26.62 -3.87 -8.49
CA LYS A 222 26.28 -5.26 -8.25
C LYS A 222 27.60 -6.03 -8.19
N LYS A 223 27.84 -6.74 -7.09
CA LYS A 223 28.83 -7.81 -7.05
C LYS A 223 28.34 -8.96 -7.93
#